data_AF-A0A1Q6NK86-F1
#
_entry.id   AF-A0A1Q6NK86-F1
#
_cell.length_a   1.000
_cell.length_b   1.000
_cell.length_c   1.000
_cell.angle_alpha   90.00
_cell.angle_beta   90.00
_cell.angle_gamma   90.00
#
_symmetry.space_group_name_H-M   'P 1'
#
loop_
_entity.id
_entity.type
_entity.pdbx_description
1 polymer ?
#
loop_
_entity_poly.entity_id
_entity_poly.type
_entity_poly.pdbx_seq_one_letter_code
_entity_poly.pdbx_strand_id
1 'polypeptide(L)'
;MTDLINVTPEKLKSTAVSFQQTGQNVKRTTSDMLQLVRGISSSIWSGEASSSFINKFSGLEADINKMCKMIEEEAQHLTSIAQEYILAEEQNKQVAATLKNNVIS
;
A
#
# COMPACT_ATOMS: atom_id res chain seq x y z
N MET A 1 16.55 -8.05 18.57
CA MET A 1 16.19 -8.89 17.42
C MET A 1 15.54 -7.95 16.42
N THR A 2 16.35 -7.44 15.50
CA THR A 2 15.89 -6.64 14.36
C THR A 2 15.29 -7.63 13.37
N ASP A 3 13.99 -7.53 13.12
CA ASP A 3 13.40 -8.13 11.93
C ASP A 3 14.17 -7.57 10.73
N LEU A 4 15.05 -8.42 10.19
CA LEU A 4 15.94 -8.06 9.11
C LEU A 4 15.06 -7.80 7.89
N ILE A 5 14.83 -6.53 7.57
CA ILE A 5 14.16 -6.17 6.33
C ILE A 5 15.08 -6.60 5.18
N ASN A 6 14.83 -7.78 4.62
CA ASN A 6 15.58 -8.38 3.49
C ASN A 6 15.40 -7.62 2.16
N VAL A 7 14.78 -6.44 2.19
CA VAL A 7 14.43 -5.62 1.03
C VAL A 7 14.81 -4.19 1.34
N THR A 8 15.54 -3.51 0.46
CA THR A 8 15.93 -2.14 0.75
C THR A 8 14.69 -1.23 0.77
N PRO A 9 14.66 -0.17 1.63
CA PRO A 9 13.55 0.78 1.69
C PRO A 9 13.16 1.33 0.31
N GLU A 10 14.13 1.51 -0.59
CA GLU A 10 13.91 1.97 -1.96
C GLU A 10 13.11 0.97 -2.79
N LYS A 11 13.41 -0.34 -2.66
CA LYS A 11 12.72 -1.38 -3.42
C LYS A 11 11.29 -1.58 -2.95
N LEU A 12 11.07 -1.46 -1.65
CA LEU A 12 9.73 -1.43 -1.07
C LEU A 12 8.93 -0.21 -1.53
N LYS A 13 9.51 0.98 -1.47
CA LYS A 13 8.87 2.21 -1.97
C LYS A 13 8.54 2.11 -3.47
N SER A 14 9.47 1.61 -4.28
CA SER A 14 9.24 1.41 -5.72
C SER A 14 8.10 0.42 -5.98
N THR A 15 8.02 -0.64 -5.18
CA THR A 15 6.96 -1.65 -5.30
C THR A 15 5.61 -1.04 -4.89
N ALA A 16 5.55 -0.30 -3.78
CA ALA A 16 4.33 0.40 -3.35
C ALA A 16 3.80 1.39 -4.40
N VAL A 17 4.68 2.15 -5.05
CA VAL A 17 4.30 3.06 -6.15
C VAL A 17 3.71 2.28 -7.34
N SER A 18 4.31 1.15 -7.74
CA SER A 18 3.80 0.31 -8.82
C SER A 18 2.43 -0.30 -8.48
N PHE A 19 2.25 -0.74 -7.24
CA PHE A 19 0.96 -1.23 -6.73
C PHE A 19 -0.09 -0.12 -6.70
N GLN A 20 0.26 1.09 -6.27
CA GLN A 20 -0.64 2.25 -6.28
C GLN A 20 -1.09 2.59 -7.70
N GLN A 21 -0.17 2.63 -8.67
CA GLN A 21 -0.51 2.87 -10.08
C GLN A 21 -1.44 1.78 -10.64
N THR A 22 -1.15 0.51 -10.33
CA THR A 22 -1.99 -0.61 -10.76
C THR A 22 -3.38 -0.52 -10.13
N GLY A 23 -3.47 -0.23 -8.82
CA GLY A 23 -4.73 -0.04 -8.11
C GLY A 23 -5.57 1.09 -8.69
N GLN A 24 -4.96 2.22 -9.06
CA GLN A 24 -5.65 3.32 -9.73
C GLN A 24 -6.19 2.92 -11.11
N ASN A 25 -5.42 2.17 -11.89
CA ASN A 25 -5.86 1.67 -13.20
C ASN A 25 -7.03 0.68 -13.07
N VAL A 26 -6.96 -0.24 -12.10
CA VAL A 26 -8.03 -1.19 -11.82
C VAL A 26 -9.28 -0.44 -11.35
N LYS A 27 -9.16 0.52 -10.41
CA LYS A 27 -10.27 1.36 -9.96
C LYS A 27 -10.96 2.10 -11.11
N ARG A 28 -10.19 2.73 -11.99
CA ARG A 28 -10.73 3.40 -13.18
C ARG A 28 -11.52 2.42 -14.05
N THR A 29 -10.90 1.29 -14.39
CA THR A 29 -11.52 0.26 -15.24
C THR A 29 -12.82 -0.29 -14.63
N THR A 30 -12.84 -0.55 -13.31
CA THR A 30 -14.03 -1.01 -12.60
C THR A 30 -15.13 0.06 -12.58
N SER A 31 -14.76 1.34 -12.42
CA SER A 31 -15.71 2.45 -12.47
C SER A 31 -16.34 2.59 -13.87
N ASP A 32 -15.52 2.51 -14.91
CA ASP A 32 -15.97 2.54 -16.31
C ASP A 32 -16.93 1.37 -16.60
N MET A 33 -16.59 0.16 -16.13
CA MET A 33 -17.46 -1.01 -16.25
C MET A 33 -18.78 -0.84 -15.48
N LEU A 34 -18.76 -0.28 -14.26
CA LEU A 34 -19.97 0.02 -13.50
C LEU A 34 -20.88 1.03 -14.20
N GLN A 35 -20.30 2.07 -14.81
CA GLN A 35 -21.06 3.04 -15.60
C GLN A 35 -21.70 2.40 -16.82
N LEU A 36 -20.95 1.56 -17.56
CA LEU A 36 -21.47 0.81 -18.70
C LEU A 36 -22.61 -0.11 -18.27
N VAL A 37 -22.42 -0.91 -17.21
CA VAL A 37 -23.44 -1.82 -16.70
C VAL A 37 -24.67 -1.02 -16.28
N ARG A 38 -24.53 0.04 -15.47
CA ARG A 38 -25.68 0.87 -15.06
C ARG A 38 -26.44 1.47 -16.25
N GLY A 39 -25.73 1.95 -17.28
CA GLY A 39 -26.33 2.51 -18.49
C GLY A 39 -27.08 1.47 -19.33
N ILE A 40 -26.57 0.24 -19.42
CA ILE A 40 -27.25 -0.86 -20.12
C ILE A 40 -28.42 -1.38 -19.27
N SER A 41 -28.25 -1.48 -17.95
CA SER A 41 -29.25 -1.98 -17.01
C SER A 41 -30.49 -1.10 -16.92
N SER A 42 -30.34 0.21 -17.12
CA SER A 42 -31.47 1.15 -17.11
C SER A 42 -32.33 1.09 -18.37
N SER A 43 -31.83 0.54 -19.48
CA SER A 43 -32.48 0.72 -20.80
C SER A 43 -32.67 -0.55 -21.61
N ILE A 44 -31.82 -1.57 -21.45
CA ILE A 44 -31.79 -2.77 -22.31
C ILE A 44 -31.75 -4.07 -21.50
N TRP A 45 -31.07 -4.08 -20.34
CA TRP A 45 -30.84 -5.31 -19.57
C TRP A 45 -31.30 -5.20 -18.12
N SER A 46 -32.58 -5.41 -17.88
CA SER A 46 -33.16 -5.50 -16.53
C SER A 46 -33.35 -6.97 -16.12
N GLY A 47 -33.26 -7.25 -14.80
CA GLY A 47 -33.48 -8.58 -14.24
C GLY A 47 -32.44 -9.00 -13.20
N GLU A 48 -32.62 -10.18 -12.62
CA GLU A 48 -31.83 -10.69 -11.50
C GLU A 48 -30.34 -10.84 -11.83
N ALA A 49 -30.01 -11.23 -13.07
CA ALA A 49 -28.63 -11.29 -13.56
C ALA A 49 -27.95 -9.92 -13.59
N SER A 50 -28.68 -8.87 -14.02
CA SER A 50 -28.20 -7.48 -14.08
C SER A 50 -27.92 -6.95 -12.67
N SER A 51 -28.84 -7.16 -11.73
CA SER A 51 -28.66 -6.83 -10.31
C SER A 51 -27.47 -7.56 -9.69
N SER A 52 -27.30 -8.85 -9.98
CA SER A 52 -26.19 -9.65 -9.47
C SER A 52 -24.84 -9.16 -10.01
N PHE A 53 -24.79 -8.74 -11.27
CA PHE A 53 -23.60 -8.17 -11.89
C PHE A 53 -23.23 -6.82 -11.26
N ILE A 54 -24.20 -5.91 -11.09
CA ILE A 54 -24.00 -4.62 -10.40
C ILE A 54 -23.47 -4.84 -8.98
N ASN A 55 -24.05 -5.79 -8.25
CA ASN A 55 -23.64 -6.10 -6.88
C ASN A 55 -22.20 -6.63 -6.83
N LYS A 56 -21.83 -7.56 -7.72
CA LYS A 56 -20.46 -8.08 -7.81
C LYS A 56 -19.44 -6.98 -8.14
N PHE A 57 -19.76 -6.10 -9.08
CA PHE A 57 -18.87 -5.00 -9.46
C PHE A 57 -18.74 -3.93 -8.37
N SER A 58 -19.81 -3.66 -7.63
CA SER A 58 -19.78 -2.76 -6.47
C SER A 58 -18.93 -3.36 -5.35
N GLY A 59 -19.01 -4.68 -5.14
CA GLY A 59 -18.12 -5.40 -4.21
C GLY A 59 -16.66 -5.33 -4.62
N LEU A 60 -16.37 -5.56 -5.90
CA LEU A 60 -15.01 -5.43 -6.45
C LEU A 60 -14.45 -4.02 -6.25
N GLU A 61 -15.25 -2.98 -6.49
CA GLU A 61 -14.85 -1.58 -6.21
C GLU A 61 -14.48 -1.37 -4.74
N ALA A 62 -15.25 -1.93 -3.81
CA ALA A 62 -14.95 -1.85 -2.38
C ALA A 62 -13.62 -2.54 -2.03
N ASP A 63 -13.39 -3.74 -2.59
CA ASP A 63 -12.14 -4.50 -2.37
C ASP A 63 -10.92 -3.77 -2.94
N ILE A 64 -11.04 -3.17 -4.13
CA ILE A 64 -9.97 -2.36 -4.73
C ILE A 64 -9.65 -1.15 -3.85
N ASN A 65 -10.66 -0.44 -3.36
CA ASN A 65 -10.43 0.71 -2.47
C ASN A 65 -9.73 0.27 -1.18
N LYS A 66 -10.11 -0.88 -0.61
CA LYS A 66 -9.44 -1.45 0.57
C LYS A 66 -7.99 -1.81 0.27
N MET A 67 -7.72 -2.42 -0.88
CA MET A 67 -6.36 -2.75 -1.32
C MET A 67 -5.48 -1.51 -1.45
N CYS A 68 -5.99 -0.46 -2.11
CA CYS A 68 -5.29 0.83 -2.23
C CYS A 68 -4.95 1.42 -0.85
N LYS A 69 -5.89 1.37 0.11
CA LYS A 69 -5.66 1.85 1.48
C LYS A 69 -4.57 1.06 2.18
N MET A 70 -4.56 -0.27 2.07
CA MET A 70 -3.52 -1.11 2.68
C MET A 70 -2.13 -0.82 2.08
N ILE A 71 -2.04 -0.57 0.77
CA ILE A 71 -0.78 -0.19 0.11
C ILE A 71 -0.27 1.16 0.63
N GLU A 72 -1.16 2.13 0.81
CA GLU A 72 -0.81 3.45 1.37
C GLU A 72 -0.34 3.33 2.83
N GLU A 73 -1.03 2.54 3.65
CA GLU A 73 -0.66 2.28 5.04
C GLU A 73 0.71 1.58 5.15
N GLU A 74 0.96 0.56 4.34
CA GLU A 74 2.24 -0.15 4.32
C GLU A 74 3.38 0.79 3.86
N ALA A 75 3.15 1.63 2.85
CA ALA A 75 4.13 2.61 2.39
C ALA A 75 4.49 3.64 3.49
N GLN A 76 3.50 4.08 4.28
CA GLN A 76 3.72 4.96 5.43
C GLN A 76 4.48 4.25 6.54
N HIS A 77 4.07 3.03 6.87
CA HIS A 77 4.72 2.22 7.91
C HIS A 77 6.20 1.98 7.59
N LEU A 78 6.52 1.63 6.36
CA LEU A 78 7.90 1.43 5.90
C LEU A 78 8.72 2.71 5.94
N THR A 79 8.11 3.86 5.65
CA THR A 79 8.76 5.17 5.79
C THR A 79 9.07 5.46 7.26
N SER A 80 8.15 5.12 8.18
CA SER A 80 8.35 5.27 9.62
C SER A 80 9.49 4.39 10.12
N ILE A 81 9.49 3.10 9.75
CA ILE A 81 10.56 2.18 10.16
C ILE A 81 11.93 2.64 9.65
N ALA A 82 12.00 3.13 8.41
CA ALA A 82 13.26 3.66 7.86
C ALA A 82 13.77 4.87 8.66
N GLN A 83 12.88 5.78 9.08
CA GLN A 83 13.24 6.93 9.92
C GLN A 83 13.69 6.50 11.33
N GLU A 84 12.97 5.58 11.95
CA GLU A 84 13.33 5.01 13.26
C GLU A 84 14.69 4.34 13.22
N TYR A 85 14.99 3.59 12.15
CA TYR A 85 16.29 2.95 11.96
C TYR A 85 17.43 3.98 11.87
N ILE A 86 17.25 5.05 11.09
CA ILE A 86 18.25 6.13 10.96
C ILE A 86 18.50 6.80 12.31
N LEU A 87 17.43 7.08 13.06
CA LEU A 87 17.53 7.68 14.40
C LEU A 87 18.27 6.76 15.38
N ALA A 88 17.93 5.47 15.39
CA ALA A 88 18.58 4.49 16.25
C ALA A 88 20.07 4.34 15.92
N GLU A 89 20.43 4.32 14.64
CA GLU A 89 21.82 4.23 14.20
C GLU A 89 22.62 5.48 14.59
N GLU A 90 22.06 6.68 14.40
CA GLU A 90 22.70 7.92 14.80
C GLU A 90 22.89 8.00 16.33
N GLN A 91 21.89 7.57 17.10
CA GLN A 91 21.99 7.49 18.54
C GLN A 91 23.08 6.49 18.98
N ASN A 92 23.17 5.32 18.33
CA ASN A 92 24.21 4.35 18.60
C ASN A 92 25.61 4.90 18.29
N LYS A 93 25.78 5.66 17.20
CA LYS A 93 27.05 6.35 16.88
C LYS A 93 27.44 7.37 17.94
N GLN A 94 26.48 8.17 18.41
CA GLN A 94 26.73 9.14 19.48
C GLN A 94 27.14 8.44 20.78
N VAL A 95 26.44 7.37 21.17
CA VAL A 95 26.82 6.58 22.35
C VAL A 95 28.20 5.97 22.17
N ALA A 96 28.50 5.36 21.03
CA ALA A 96 29.82 4.80 20.74
C ALA A 96 30.94 5.84 20.83
N ALA A 97 30.70 7.07 20.37
CA ALA A 97 31.65 8.18 20.48
C ALA A 97 31.93 8.60 21.94
N THR A 98 31.01 8.33 22.87
CA THR A 98 31.21 8.59 24.31
C THR A 98 31.93 7.46 25.05
N LEU A 99 32.05 6.28 24.44
CA LEU A 99 32.76 5.14 25.05
C LEU A 99 34.27 5.43 25.03
N LYS A 100 34.92 5.30 26.19
CA LYS A 100 36.38 5.46 26.29
C LYS A 100 37.08 4.27 25.62
N ASN A 101 37.96 4.55 24.65
CA ASN A 101 38.75 3.54 23.94
C ASN A 101 39.76 2.77 24.81
N ASN A 102 40.17 3.32 25.97
CA ASN A 102 41.06 2.65 26.92
C ASN A 102 40.59 2.95 28.35
N VAL A 103 40.17 1.90 29.06
CA VAL A 103 39.68 1.98 30.45
C VAL A 103 40.71 1.46 31.46
N ILE A 104 41.82 0.90 30.98
CA ILE A 104 42.90 0.33 31.81
C ILE A 104 44.23 0.90 31.31
N SER A 105 44.99 1.48 32.23
CA SER A 105 46.38 1.95 32.08
C SER A 105 47.32 1.06 32.87
#